data_AF-A0AAW0EAB2-F1
#
_entry.id   AF-A0AAW0EAB2-F1
#
_cell.length_a   1.000
_cell.length_b   1.000
_cell.length_c   1.000
_cell.angle_alpha   90.00
_cell.angle_beta   90.00
_cell.angle_gamma   90.00
#
_symmetry.space_group_name_H-M   'P 1'
#
loop_
_entity.id
_entity.type
_entity.pdbx_description
1 polymer ?
#
loop_
_entity_poly.entity_id
_entity_poly.type
_entity_poly.pdbx_seq_one_letter_code
_entity_poly.pdbx_strand_id
1 'polypeptide(L)'
;MPLVEFAAGTHDRCYRCMEPGDPKLLICSRCRIARYCSPECQKADWKKHRDNCINHKQNYKEHGDPAMKQKVRDFQEWHDVWRDGICAWGTFNADLANQSTGYLLNHTYLVEIEPLSNKQSPASRFRVKSGGMLPDTQIQEQFDRVPDQGYRAQLGEQYARFVPNPDLLRIVVVCYPLYSASANYVTNIFPDGQATSFIDPSRPESRLLSAALAQTWRKQFDKHVRNGNVKGHQEILQKLIQEIHDQCSPEVD
;
A
#
# COMPACT_ATOMS: atom_id res chain seq x y z
N MET A 1 6.77 1.07 23.46
CA MET A 1 6.97 0.15 22.31
C MET A 1 7.46 0.98 21.15
N PRO A 2 8.67 0.79 20.59
CA PRO A 2 9.17 1.70 19.57
C PRO A 2 8.36 1.53 18.29
N LEU A 3 7.62 2.58 17.95
CA LEU A 3 6.84 2.66 16.74
C LEU A 3 7.78 2.70 15.54
N VAL A 4 7.45 1.94 14.49
CA VAL A 4 7.94 2.30 13.17
C VAL A 4 7.02 3.37 12.65
N GLU A 5 7.49 4.58 12.83
CA GLU A 5 6.95 5.72 12.15
C GLU A 5 7.25 5.45 10.66
N PHE A 6 6.21 5.19 9.86
CA PHE A 6 6.28 5.19 8.40
C PHE A 6 5.50 6.39 7.91
N ALA A 7 6.21 7.38 7.36
CA ALA A 7 5.54 8.28 6.43
C ALA A 7 5.18 7.43 5.20
N ALA A 8 3.91 7.04 5.10
CA ALA A 8 2.95 7.67 4.19
C ALA A 8 3.53 8.59 3.09
N GLY A 9 4.64 8.22 2.44
CA GLY A 9 5.22 8.89 1.30
C GLY A 9 5.01 7.99 0.10
N THR A 10 3.99 8.31 -0.69
CA THR A 10 3.80 7.70 -2.00
C THR A 10 5.06 8.08 -2.80
N HIS A 11 5.74 7.10 -3.42
CA HIS A 11 7.05 7.35 -4.05
C HIS A 11 6.97 8.35 -5.21
N ASP A 12 5.74 8.58 -5.66
CA ASP A 12 5.31 9.33 -6.82
C ASP A 12 4.55 10.61 -6.47
N ARG A 13 4.19 10.91 -5.21
CA ARG A 13 3.50 12.17 -4.86
C ARG A 13 4.14 12.97 -3.74
N CYS A 14 3.98 14.27 -3.85
CA CYS A 14 4.43 15.23 -2.85
C CYS A 14 3.67 15.02 -1.54
N TYR A 15 4.41 14.79 -0.46
CA TYR A 15 3.93 14.60 0.91
C TYR A 15 3.11 15.79 1.43
N ARG A 16 3.28 16.98 0.84
CA ARG A 16 2.49 18.16 1.18
C ARG A 16 1.22 18.28 0.33
N CYS A 17 1.37 18.34 -0.99
CA CYS A 17 0.28 18.73 -1.90
C CYS A 17 -0.38 17.55 -2.60
N MET A 18 0.11 16.32 -2.39
CA MET A 18 -0.39 15.09 -3.00
C MET A 18 -0.35 15.06 -4.54
N GLU A 19 0.26 16.07 -5.18
CA GLU A 19 0.48 16.08 -6.61
C GLU A 19 1.60 15.12 -7.02
N PRO A 20 1.52 14.52 -8.23
CA PRO A 20 2.60 13.71 -8.78
C PRO A 20 3.93 14.48 -8.82
N GLY A 21 5.04 13.78 -8.59
CA GLY A 21 6.38 14.32 -8.76
C GLY A 21 6.93 14.01 -10.14
N ASP A 22 7.01 15.01 -11.00
CA ASP A 22 7.60 14.89 -12.34
C ASP A 22 8.88 15.76 -12.44
N PRO A 23 10.06 15.21 -12.81
CA PRO A 23 10.38 13.79 -13.07
C PRO A 23 10.77 13.00 -11.81
N LYS A 24 10.97 13.67 -10.67
CA LYS A 24 11.35 13.02 -9.41
C LYS A 24 11.06 13.91 -8.20
N LEU A 25 10.57 13.31 -7.12
CA LEU A 25 10.42 14.02 -5.86
C LEU A 25 11.74 14.17 -5.11
N LEU A 26 11.91 15.32 -4.48
CA LEU A 26 12.95 15.59 -3.50
C LEU A 26 12.69 14.77 -2.24
N ILE A 27 13.72 14.06 -1.76
CA ILE A 27 13.64 13.30 -0.53
C ILE A 27 14.09 14.18 0.62
N CYS A 28 13.33 14.21 1.72
CA CYS A 28 13.76 14.87 2.94
C CYS A 28 15.11 14.30 3.38
N SER A 29 16.17 15.12 3.37
CA SER A 29 17.53 14.67 3.68
C SER A 29 17.70 14.14 5.11
N ARG A 30 16.80 14.54 6.03
CA ARG A 30 16.84 14.16 7.43
C ARG A 30 16.20 12.80 7.71
N CYS A 31 14.92 12.62 7.37
CA CYS A 31 14.21 11.37 7.64
C CYS A 31 14.33 10.36 6.50
N ARG A 32 14.59 10.82 5.26
CA ARG A 32 14.56 10.05 4.01
C ARG A 32 13.21 9.40 3.66
N ILE A 33 12.14 9.81 4.34
CA ILE A 33 10.81 9.22 4.15
C ILE A 33 9.86 10.18 3.41
N ALA A 34 9.71 11.42 3.90
CA ALA A 34 8.87 12.39 3.21
C ALA A 34 9.50 12.82 1.87
N ARG A 35 8.67 12.89 0.84
CA ARG A 35 9.04 13.24 -0.53
C ARG A 35 8.29 14.51 -0.96
N TYR A 36 8.92 15.44 -1.65
CA TYR A 36 8.30 16.72 -2.01
C TYR A 36 8.57 17.04 -3.47
N CYS A 37 7.60 17.61 -4.19
CA CYS A 37 7.82 18.06 -5.57
C CYS A 37 8.77 19.25 -5.64
N SER A 38 8.89 20.03 -4.56
CA SER A 38 9.77 21.20 -4.52
C SER A 38 10.25 21.54 -3.10
N PRO A 39 11.34 22.33 -2.95
CA PRO A 39 11.79 22.81 -1.65
C PRO A 39 10.74 23.68 -0.96
N GLU A 40 9.88 24.37 -1.72
CA GLU A 40 8.78 25.18 -1.21
C GLU A 40 7.73 24.30 -0.54
N CYS A 41 7.40 23.15 -1.16
CA CYS A 41 6.51 22.17 -0.54
C CYS A 41 7.12 21.58 0.74
N GLN A 42 8.42 21.29 0.76
CA GLN A 42 9.10 20.84 1.99
C GLN A 42 9.06 21.90 3.09
N LYS A 43 9.37 23.16 2.78
CA LYS A 43 9.37 24.27 3.74
C LYS A 43 7.96 24.56 4.28
N ALA A 44 6.96 24.54 3.40
CA ALA A 44 5.57 24.78 3.79
C ALA A 44 5.01 23.65 4.67
N ASP A 45 5.44 22.41 4.44
CA ASP A 45 5.05 21.29 5.30
C ASP A 45 5.87 21.20 6.59
N TRP A 46 7.02 21.89 6.69
CA TRP A 46 7.95 21.75 7.81
C TRP A 46 7.30 21.91 9.18
N LYS A 47 6.34 22.84 9.36
CA LYS A 47 5.64 22.99 10.65
C LYS A 47 4.90 21.71 11.08
N LYS A 48 4.33 20.95 10.14
CA LYS A 48 3.63 19.68 10.38
C LYS A 48 4.55 18.46 10.32
N HIS A 49 5.59 18.53 9.49
CA HIS A 49 6.54 17.45 9.30
C HIS A 49 7.61 17.39 10.38
N ARG A 50 8.01 18.53 10.98
CA ARG A 50 9.18 18.66 11.83
C ARG A 50 9.20 17.63 12.94
N ASP A 51 8.13 17.52 13.71
CA ASP A 51 8.08 16.63 14.87
C ASP A 51 8.23 15.18 14.43
N ASN A 52 7.48 14.76 13.40
CA ASN A 52 7.63 13.44 12.80
C ASN A 52 9.05 13.23 12.23
N CYS A 53 9.63 14.23 11.57
CA CYS A 53 10.97 14.15 10.98
C CYS A 53 12.07 13.99 12.04
N ILE A 54 11.88 14.62 13.20
CA ILE A 54 12.74 14.55 14.37
C ILE A 54 12.58 13.16 15.01
N ASN A 55 11.33 12.77 15.28
CA ASN A 55 10.92 11.52 15.88
C ASN A 55 11.34 10.30 15.05
N HIS A 56 11.22 10.35 13.72
CA HIS A 56 11.66 9.25 12.84
C HIS A 56 13.16 8.99 12.99
N LYS A 57 13.95 10.03 13.28
CA LYS A 57 15.40 9.90 13.47
C LYS A 57 15.77 9.53 14.91
N GLN A 58 14.92 9.84 15.89
CA GLN A 58 15.16 9.65 17.34
C GLN A 58 14.52 8.39 17.93
N ASN A 59 13.30 8.02 17.51
CA ASN A 59 12.60 6.79 17.92
C ASN A 59 13.43 5.52 17.63
N TYR A 60 14.32 5.55 16.63
CA TYR A 60 15.26 4.47 16.35
C TYR A 60 16.46 4.40 17.31
N LYS A 61 16.89 5.55 17.82
CA LYS A 61 18.16 5.67 18.54
C LYS A 61 17.99 5.50 20.04
N GLU A 62 16.92 6.01 20.64
CA GLU A 62 16.92 6.26 22.08
C GLU A 62 16.22 5.18 22.93
N HIS A 63 15.12 4.54 22.50
CA HIS A 63 14.33 3.67 23.42
C HIS A 63 13.75 2.36 22.82
N GLY A 64 14.56 1.52 22.19
CA GLY A 64 14.08 0.23 21.66
C GLY A 64 14.85 -0.98 22.20
N ASP A 65 14.12 -1.91 22.81
CA ASP A 65 14.51 -3.32 22.92
C ASP A 65 15.12 -3.79 21.58
N PRO A 66 16.34 -4.36 21.57
CA PRO A 66 16.98 -4.89 20.37
C PRO A 66 16.06 -5.77 19.52
N ALA A 67 15.19 -6.58 20.15
CA ALA A 67 14.26 -7.45 19.44
C ALA A 67 13.22 -6.65 18.63
N MET A 68 12.73 -5.53 19.19
CA MET A 68 11.81 -4.67 18.44
C MET A 68 12.53 -3.92 17.33
N LYS A 69 13.75 -3.41 17.57
CA LYS A 69 14.55 -2.75 16.51
C LYS A 69 14.76 -3.65 15.29
N GLN A 70 14.92 -4.95 15.50
CA GLN A 70 15.01 -5.91 14.40
C GLN A 70 13.67 -6.07 13.66
N LYS A 71 12.56 -6.28 14.38
CA LYS A 71 11.21 -6.36 13.77
C LYS A 71 10.88 -5.14 12.92
N VAL A 72 11.24 -3.96 13.42
CA VAL A 72 11.09 -2.69 12.72
C VAL A 72 11.84 -2.69 11.39
N ARG A 73 13.13 -3.05 11.40
CA ARG A 73 13.95 -3.12 10.19
C ARG A 73 13.40 -4.16 9.21
N ASP A 74 13.03 -5.33 9.72
CA ASP A 74 12.51 -6.41 8.89
C ASP A 74 11.25 -6.01 8.14
N PHE A 75 10.32 -5.39 8.86
CA PHE A 75 9.08 -4.88 8.28
C PHE A 75 9.33 -3.76 7.27
N GLN A 76 10.28 -2.85 7.54
CA GLN A 76 10.68 -1.80 6.60
C GLN A 76 11.24 -2.34 5.30
N GLU A 77 12.26 -3.20 5.39
CA GLU A 77 12.92 -3.77 4.22
C GLU A 77 11.93 -4.58 3.37
N TRP A 78 11.02 -5.33 4.00
CA TRP A 78 9.97 -6.03 3.30
C TRP A 78 8.97 -5.08 2.63
N HIS A 79 8.47 -4.08 3.37
CA HIS A 79 7.48 -3.13 2.86
C HIS A 79 8.03 -2.30 1.69
N ASP A 80 9.31 -1.92 1.74
CA ASP A 80 9.95 -1.18 0.65
C ASP A 80 10.05 -2.03 -0.62
N VAL A 81 10.41 -3.30 -0.49
CA VAL A 81 10.53 -4.24 -1.61
C VAL A 81 9.16 -4.62 -2.18
N TRP A 82 8.11 -4.66 -1.36
CA TRP A 82 6.75 -5.06 -1.75
C TRP A 82 5.82 -3.90 -2.10
N ARG A 83 6.26 -2.65 -2.01
CA ARG A 83 5.44 -1.44 -2.17
C ARG A 83 4.50 -1.50 -3.37
N ASP A 84 5.05 -1.72 -4.56
CA ASP A 84 4.29 -1.72 -5.81
C ASP A 84 3.35 -2.94 -5.87
N GLY A 85 3.85 -4.10 -5.44
CA GLY A 85 3.05 -5.32 -5.35
C GLY A 85 1.84 -5.18 -4.44
N ILE A 86 2.00 -4.60 -3.24
CA ILE A 86 0.90 -4.37 -2.28
C ILE A 86 -0.17 -3.49 -2.92
N CYS A 87 0.23 -2.43 -3.65
CA CYS A 87 -0.71 -1.55 -4.34
C CYS A 87 -1.47 -2.29 -5.45
N ALA A 88 -0.77 -3.11 -6.23
CA ALA A 88 -1.38 -3.90 -7.29
C ALA A 88 -2.39 -4.93 -6.73
N TRP A 89 -1.99 -5.69 -5.71
CA TRP A 89 -2.86 -6.69 -5.07
C TRP A 89 -4.07 -6.06 -4.38
N GLY A 90 -3.91 -4.87 -3.79
CA GLY A 90 -5.04 -4.09 -3.25
C GLY A 90 -6.01 -3.65 -4.33
N THR A 91 -5.52 -3.23 -5.49
CA THR A 91 -6.37 -2.89 -6.65
C THR A 91 -7.13 -4.11 -7.18
N PHE A 92 -6.46 -5.26 -7.28
CA PHE A 92 -7.07 -6.52 -7.68
C PHE A 92 -8.16 -6.95 -6.69
N ASN A 93 -7.91 -6.80 -5.39
CA ASN A 93 -8.91 -7.09 -4.37
C ASN A 93 -10.14 -6.17 -4.44
N ALA A 94 -9.96 -4.91 -4.85
CA ALA A 94 -11.03 -3.91 -4.85
C ALA A 94 -12.10 -4.15 -5.94
N ASP A 95 -11.83 -4.97 -6.95
CA ASP A 95 -12.80 -5.34 -7.99
C ASP A 95 -13.47 -4.12 -8.66
N LEU A 96 -12.68 -3.07 -8.93
CA LEU A 96 -13.18 -1.72 -9.19
C LEU A 96 -14.18 -1.63 -10.36
N ALA A 97 -14.04 -2.45 -11.40
CA ALA A 97 -14.97 -2.45 -12.53
C ALA A 97 -16.38 -2.95 -12.14
N ASN A 98 -16.50 -3.66 -11.02
CA ASN A 98 -17.77 -4.19 -10.49
C ASN A 98 -18.28 -3.43 -9.27
N GLN A 99 -17.61 -2.33 -8.88
CA GLN A 99 -18.03 -1.47 -7.77
C GLN A 99 -18.72 -0.20 -8.25
N SER A 100 -19.35 0.51 -7.31
CA SER A 100 -19.83 1.88 -7.56
C SER A 100 -18.68 2.87 -7.74
N THR A 101 -18.86 3.92 -8.55
CA THR A 101 -17.83 4.95 -8.84
C THR A 101 -17.22 5.60 -7.60
N GLY A 102 -17.95 5.65 -6.48
CA GLY A 102 -17.49 6.22 -5.21
C GLY A 102 -16.89 5.21 -4.24
N TYR A 103 -16.63 3.97 -4.64
CA TYR A 103 -16.26 2.89 -3.72
C TYR A 103 -15.03 3.21 -2.84
N LEU A 104 -13.96 3.75 -3.44
CA LEU A 104 -12.72 4.11 -2.74
C LEU A 104 -12.84 5.32 -1.82
N LEU A 105 -13.93 6.10 -1.91
CA LEU A 105 -14.18 7.22 -0.98
C LEU A 105 -14.36 6.74 0.46
N ASN A 106 -14.84 5.51 0.66
CA ASN A 106 -15.21 4.99 1.97
C ASN A 106 -14.57 3.65 2.30
N HIS A 107 -13.68 3.14 1.44
CA HIS A 107 -13.00 1.87 1.63
C HIS A 107 -11.49 2.02 1.55
N THR A 108 -10.82 1.16 2.32
CA THR A 108 -9.37 1.10 2.44
C THR A 108 -8.93 -0.36 2.39
N TYR A 109 -7.88 -0.63 1.63
CA TYR A 109 -7.27 -1.95 1.57
C TYR A 109 -6.46 -2.20 2.84
N LEU A 110 -6.81 -3.21 3.62
CA LEU A 110 -6.02 -3.66 4.75
C LEU A 110 -5.39 -5.01 4.44
N VAL A 111 -4.10 -5.16 4.71
CA VAL A 111 -3.41 -6.46 4.67
C VAL A 111 -2.66 -6.70 5.98
N GLU A 112 -2.89 -7.87 6.56
CA GLU A 112 -2.16 -8.35 7.73
C GLU A 112 -1.12 -9.38 7.29
N ILE A 113 0.12 -9.17 7.70
CA ILE A 113 1.25 -10.08 7.48
C ILE A 113 1.82 -10.54 8.81
N GLU A 114 2.54 -11.67 8.77
CA GLU A 114 3.28 -12.16 9.93
C GLU A 114 4.58 -12.85 9.51
N PRO A 115 5.63 -12.83 10.37
CA PRO A 115 6.94 -13.34 10.02
C PRO A 115 6.94 -14.86 9.83
N LEU A 116 7.78 -15.34 8.92
CA LEU A 116 8.10 -16.75 8.74
C LEU A 116 9.42 -17.07 9.43
N SER A 117 9.43 -18.07 10.31
CA SER A 117 10.61 -18.42 11.12
C SER A 117 11.85 -18.81 10.33
N ASN A 118 11.69 -19.30 9.09
CA ASN A 118 12.75 -19.97 8.32
C ASN A 118 13.26 -19.18 7.11
N LYS A 119 12.76 -17.97 6.86
CA LYS A 119 13.10 -17.17 5.67
C LYS A 119 13.73 -15.84 6.10
N GLN A 120 14.89 -15.52 5.54
CA GLN A 120 15.68 -14.35 5.97
C GLN A 120 15.75 -13.21 4.94
N SER A 121 15.32 -13.42 3.68
CA SER A 121 15.40 -12.35 2.67
C SER A 121 14.33 -11.28 2.88
N PRO A 122 14.61 -10.00 2.56
CA PRO A 122 13.60 -8.93 2.62
C PRO A 122 12.32 -9.26 1.88
N ALA A 123 12.41 -9.98 0.75
CA ALA A 123 11.25 -10.31 -0.06
C ALA A 123 10.38 -11.46 0.48
N SER A 124 10.92 -12.37 1.30
CA SER A 124 10.26 -13.66 1.63
C SER A 124 10.10 -13.96 3.11
N ARG A 125 10.50 -13.04 4.00
CA ARG A 125 10.49 -13.23 5.45
C ARG A 125 9.11 -13.11 6.12
N PHE A 126 8.05 -12.82 5.37
CA PHE A 126 6.67 -12.73 5.86
C PHE A 126 5.74 -13.65 5.05
N ARG A 127 4.51 -13.82 5.54
CA ARG A 127 3.38 -14.37 4.81
C ARG A 127 2.15 -13.47 4.95
N VAL A 128 1.19 -13.58 4.04
CA VAL A 128 -0.09 -12.87 4.16
C VAL A 128 -1.01 -13.67 5.07
N LYS A 129 -1.36 -13.12 6.22
CA LYS A 129 -2.26 -13.74 7.20
C LYS A 129 -3.73 -13.48 6.83
N SER A 130 -4.07 -12.22 6.59
CA SER A 130 -5.43 -11.79 6.25
C SER A 130 -5.40 -10.51 5.41
N GLY A 131 -6.54 -10.10 4.85
CA GLY A 131 -6.67 -8.81 4.20
C GLY A 131 -7.95 -8.69 3.37
N GLY A 132 -8.26 -7.46 2.96
CA GLY A 132 -9.42 -7.12 2.15
C GLY A 132 -9.67 -5.60 2.11
N MET A 133 -10.57 -5.17 1.23
CA MET A 133 -11.16 -3.83 1.27
C MET A 133 -12.14 -3.77 2.44
N LEU A 134 -11.87 -2.85 3.37
CA LEU A 134 -12.71 -2.63 4.54
C LEU A 134 -13.31 -1.22 4.48
N PRO A 135 -14.56 -1.03 4.95
CA PRO A 135 -15.08 0.30 5.21
C PRO A 135 -14.18 1.08 6.18
N ASP A 136 -14.06 2.39 5.99
CA ASP A 136 -13.21 3.24 6.83
C ASP A 136 -13.58 3.20 8.32
N THR A 137 -14.85 2.92 8.64
CA THR A 137 -15.30 2.69 10.01
C THR A 137 -14.61 1.49 10.66
N GLN A 138 -14.43 0.39 9.91
CA GLN A 138 -13.72 -0.78 10.39
C GLN A 138 -12.21 -0.54 10.49
N ILE A 139 -11.64 0.32 9.65
CA ILE A 139 -10.23 0.74 9.79
C ILE A 139 -10.03 1.49 11.12
N GLN A 140 -10.96 2.40 11.46
CA GLN A 140 -10.90 3.12 12.73
C GLN A 140 -10.97 2.15 13.92
N GLU A 141 -11.85 1.14 13.88
CA GLU A 141 -11.91 0.10 14.91
C GLU A 141 -10.59 -0.68 15.05
N GLN A 142 -9.85 -0.92 13.95
CA GLN A 142 -8.52 -1.54 14.01
C GLN A 142 -7.51 -0.62 14.70
N PHE A 143 -7.56 0.68 14.44
CA PHE A 143 -6.68 1.66 15.09
C PHE A 143 -7.01 1.82 16.58
N ASP A 144 -8.28 1.73 16.96
CA ASP A 144 -8.71 1.80 18.36
C ASP A 144 -8.18 0.61 19.19
N ARG A 145 -7.91 -0.53 18.56
CA ARG A 145 -7.28 -1.70 19.20
C ARG A 145 -5.78 -1.53 19.45
N VAL A 146 -5.14 -0.52 18.85
CA VAL A 146 -3.72 -0.20 19.11
C VAL A 146 -3.59 0.33 20.55
N PRO A 147 -2.70 -0.22 21.39
CA PRO A 147 -2.48 0.26 22.76
C PRO A 147 -2.13 1.75 22.81
N ASP A 148 -2.82 2.49 23.69
CA ASP A 148 -2.74 3.94 23.76
C ASP A 148 -1.53 4.42 24.58
N GLN A 149 -0.44 4.74 23.87
CA GLN A 149 0.74 5.43 24.39
C GLN A 149 1.10 6.61 23.48
N GLY A 150 0.10 7.30 22.90
CA GLY A 150 0.28 8.35 21.89
C GLY A 150 0.39 7.86 20.45
N TYR A 151 0.53 6.55 20.24
CA TYR A 151 0.67 5.90 18.93
C TYR A 151 -0.63 5.91 18.11
N ARG A 152 -1.77 5.75 18.78
CA ARG A 152 -3.10 5.77 18.13
C ARG A 152 -3.38 7.11 17.46
N ALA A 153 -3.09 8.21 18.15
CA ALA A 153 -3.28 9.56 17.61
C ALA A 153 -2.41 9.80 16.37
N GLN A 154 -1.12 9.41 16.41
CA GLN A 154 -0.21 9.57 15.27
C GLN A 154 -0.65 8.76 14.05
N LEU A 155 -1.06 7.50 14.24
CA LEU A 155 -1.55 6.65 13.14
C LEU A 155 -2.83 7.24 12.52
N GLY A 156 -3.77 7.70 13.35
CA GLY A 156 -4.99 8.38 12.90
C GLY A 156 -4.69 9.66 12.12
N GLU A 157 -3.79 10.51 12.63
CA GLU A 157 -3.36 11.74 11.96
C GLU A 157 -2.66 11.47 10.63
N GLN A 158 -1.84 10.43 10.53
CA GLN A 158 -1.19 10.03 9.28
C GLN A 158 -2.22 9.56 8.26
N TYR A 159 -3.14 8.70 8.69
CA TYR A 159 -4.21 8.19 7.84
C TYR A 159 -5.15 9.31 7.34
N ALA A 160 -5.50 10.25 8.22
CA ALA A 160 -6.36 11.40 7.89
C ALA A 160 -5.77 12.36 6.84
N ARG A 161 -4.46 12.27 6.53
CA ARG A 161 -3.83 13.06 5.45
C ARG A 161 -4.23 12.56 4.06
N PHE A 162 -4.65 11.31 3.95
CA PHE A 162 -5.15 10.76 2.70
C PHE A 162 -6.60 11.18 2.51
N VAL A 163 -6.80 12.35 1.93
CA VAL A 163 -8.13 12.86 1.60
C VAL A 163 -8.82 11.85 0.66
N PRO A 164 -10.02 11.35 1.01
CA PRO A 164 -10.76 10.43 0.16
C PRO A 164 -10.93 10.96 -1.26
N ASN A 165 -10.68 10.09 -2.24
CA ASN A 165 -10.82 10.39 -3.65
C ASN A 165 -11.24 9.09 -4.39
N PRO A 166 -12.13 9.17 -5.40
CA PRO A 166 -12.64 7.98 -6.08
C PRO A 166 -11.55 7.14 -6.76
N ASP A 167 -10.40 7.73 -7.08
CA ASP A 167 -9.29 7.08 -7.77
C ASP A 167 -8.09 6.77 -6.84
N LEU A 168 -8.21 7.06 -5.54
CA LEU A 168 -7.14 6.92 -4.56
C LEU A 168 -7.32 5.64 -3.72
N LEU A 169 -6.50 4.64 -3.99
CA LEU A 169 -6.42 3.44 -3.16
C LEU A 169 -5.65 3.76 -1.87
N ARG A 170 -6.35 3.80 -0.74
CA ARG A 170 -5.74 3.86 0.61
C ARG A 170 -5.41 2.45 1.09
N ILE A 171 -4.26 2.30 1.73
CA ILE A 171 -3.67 1.02 2.10
C ILE A 171 -3.17 1.07 3.54
N VAL A 172 -3.53 0.05 4.33
CA VAL A 172 -2.99 -0.21 5.66
C VAL A 172 -2.32 -1.58 5.66
N VAL A 173 -1.05 -1.63 6.06
CA VAL A 173 -0.29 -2.88 6.25
C VAL A 173 -0.06 -3.09 7.74
N VAL A 174 -0.41 -4.27 8.24
CA VAL A 174 -0.29 -4.63 9.66
C VAL A 174 0.66 -5.81 9.83
N CYS A 175 1.66 -5.66 10.68
CA CYS A 175 2.49 -6.75 11.20
C CYS A 175 2.61 -6.56 12.71
N TYR A 176 1.60 -7.00 13.46
CA TYR A 176 1.42 -6.60 14.87
C TYR A 176 2.72 -6.67 15.71
N PRO A 177 3.08 -5.59 16.44
CA PRO A 177 2.34 -4.34 16.65
C PRO A 177 2.69 -3.22 15.65
N LEU A 178 3.29 -3.54 14.49
CA LEU A 178 3.71 -2.58 13.48
C LEU A 178 2.59 -2.28 12.49
N TYR A 179 2.44 -1.01 12.14
CA TYR A 179 1.44 -0.52 11.19
C TYR A 179 2.11 0.41 10.18
N SER A 180 1.64 0.39 8.94
CA SER A 180 1.99 1.34 7.90
C SER A 180 0.72 1.77 7.18
N ALA A 181 0.61 3.05 6.87
CA ALA A 181 -0.48 3.59 6.06
C ALA A 181 0.11 4.32 4.84
N SER A 182 -0.47 4.08 3.67
CA SER A 182 -0.08 4.71 2.41
C SER A 182 -1.30 4.87 1.51
N ALA A 183 -1.16 5.63 0.42
CA ALA A 183 -2.20 5.73 -0.59
C ALA A 183 -1.57 5.90 -1.96
N ASN A 184 -2.17 5.39 -3.02
CA ASN A 184 -1.68 5.58 -4.39
C ASN A 184 -2.87 5.71 -5.33
N TYR A 185 -2.74 6.57 -6.34
CA TYR A 185 -3.77 6.65 -7.37
C TYR A 185 -3.69 5.43 -8.26
N VAL A 186 -4.83 4.84 -8.57
CA VAL A 186 -4.92 3.56 -9.30
C VAL A 186 -4.16 3.61 -10.63
N THR A 187 -4.24 4.74 -11.33
CA THR A 187 -3.53 4.99 -12.60
C THR A 187 -2.00 4.97 -12.46
N ASN A 188 -1.46 5.29 -11.28
CA ASN A 188 -0.02 5.33 -11.04
C ASN A 188 0.54 3.95 -10.66
N ILE A 189 -0.32 3.02 -10.23
CA ILE A 189 0.08 1.65 -9.86
C ILE A 189 0.39 0.82 -11.12
N PHE A 190 -0.32 1.10 -12.21
CA PHE A 190 -0.20 0.36 -13.47
C PHE A 190 0.10 1.35 -14.62
N PRO A 191 1.39 1.55 -14.97
CA PRO A 191 1.77 2.46 -16.04
C PRO A 191 1.22 2.00 -17.41
N ASP A 192 1.31 2.90 -18.38
CA ASP A 192 0.93 2.65 -19.79
C ASP A 192 -0.55 2.30 -20.01
N GLY A 193 -1.42 2.73 -19.09
CA GLY A 193 -2.86 2.52 -19.20
C GLY A 193 -3.30 1.09 -18.87
N GLN A 194 -2.41 0.21 -18.39
CA GLN A 194 -2.78 -1.18 -18.04
C GLN A 194 -3.97 -1.23 -17.06
N ALA A 195 -4.10 -0.24 -16.17
CA ALA A 195 -5.23 -0.14 -15.24
C ALA A 195 -6.60 -0.19 -15.95
N THR A 196 -6.74 0.46 -17.12
CA THR A 196 -8.02 0.55 -17.84
C THR A 196 -8.53 -0.79 -18.34
N SER A 197 -7.69 -1.83 -18.35
CA SER A 197 -8.09 -3.18 -18.72
C SER A 197 -8.97 -3.88 -17.68
N PHE A 198 -8.99 -3.44 -16.41
CA PHE A 198 -9.74 -4.09 -15.32
C PHE A 198 -10.42 -3.14 -14.33
N ILE A 199 -10.41 -1.82 -14.59
CA ILE A 199 -11.13 -0.84 -13.75
C ILE A 199 -12.28 -0.14 -14.47
N ASP A 200 -12.39 -0.26 -15.80
CA ASP A 200 -13.44 0.39 -16.58
C ASP A 200 -14.75 -0.40 -16.47
N PRO A 201 -15.81 0.13 -15.82
CA PRO A 201 -17.07 -0.59 -15.64
C PRO A 201 -17.92 -0.61 -16.92
N SER A 202 -17.58 0.15 -17.96
CA SER A 202 -18.33 0.16 -19.24
C SER A 202 -18.02 -1.04 -20.13
N ARG A 203 -16.89 -1.72 -19.87
CA ARG A 203 -16.39 -2.84 -20.67
C ARG A 203 -16.66 -4.19 -20.00
N PRO A 204 -17.37 -5.13 -20.65
CA PRO A 204 -17.62 -6.46 -20.09
C PRO A 204 -16.34 -7.23 -19.76
N GLU A 205 -15.31 -7.15 -20.60
CA GLU A 205 -14.04 -7.86 -20.39
C GLU A 205 -13.32 -7.34 -19.14
N SER A 206 -13.41 -6.03 -18.90
CA SER A 206 -12.83 -5.38 -17.72
C SER A 206 -13.52 -5.86 -16.43
N ARG A 207 -14.85 -6.01 -16.45
CA ARG A 207 -15.61 -6.60 -15.34
C ARG A 207 -15.22 -8.04 -15.06
N LEU A 208 -15.07 -8.86 -16.10
CA LEU A 208 -14.65 -10.25 -15.97
C LEU A 208 -13.23 -10.34 -15.38
N LEU A 209 -12.30 -9.50 -15.87
CA LEU A 209 -10.92 -9.48 -15.40
C LEU A 209 -10.82 -9.00 -13.95
N SER A 210 -11.52 -7.93 -13.60
CA SER A 210 -11.58 -7.42 -12.22
C SER A 210 -12.10 -8.49 -11.26
N ALA A 211 -13.17 -9.20 -11.63
CA ALA A 211 -13.75 -10.27 -10.82
C ALA A 211 -12.78 -11.46 -10.67
N ALA A 212 -12.10 -11.88 -11.75
CA ALA A 212 -11.14 -12.98 -11.71
C ALA A 212 -9.92 -12.66 -10.83
N LEU A 213 -9.41 -11.43 -10.94
CA LEU A 213 -8.35 -10.91 -10.08
C LEU A 213 -8.80 -10.89 -8.60
N ALA A 214 -10.00 -10.39 -8.32
CA ALA A 214 -10.58 -10.31 -6.98
C ALA A 214 -10.90 -11.68 -6.35
N GLN A 215 -11.16 -12.72 -7.14
CA GLN A 215 -11.37 -14.07 -6.62
C GLN A 215 -10.07 -14.77 -6.23
N THR A 216 -8.97 -14.44 -6.91
CA THR A 216 -7.71 -15.18 -6.78
C THR A 216 -6.63 -14.44 -5.99
N TRP A 217 -6.77 -13.13 -5.78
CA TRP A 217 -5.71 -12.27 -5.22
C TRP A 217 -5.12 -12.82 -3.92
N ARG A 218 -5.93 -13.25 -2.96
CA ARG A 218 -5.42 -13.60 -1.61
C ARG A 218 -4.49 -14.81 -1.67
N LYS A 219 -4.90 -15.85 -2.38
CA LYS A 219 -4.13 -17.08 -2.53
C LYS A 219 -2.85 -16.82 -3.33
N GLN A 220 -2.92 -16.01 -4.39
CA GLN A 220 -1.75 -15.68 -5.19
C GLN A 220 -0.80 -14.76 -4.42
N PHE A 221 -1.31 -13.74 -3.73
CA PHE A 221 -0.50 -12.80 -2.97
C PHE A 221 0.29 -13.51 -1.87
N ASP A 222 -0.34 -14.37 -1.05
CA ASP A 222 0.39 -15.17 -0.04
C ASP A 222 1.46 -16.05 -0.69
N LYS A 223 1.12 -16.73 -1.79
CA LYS A 223 2.06 -17.58 -2.54
C LYS A 223 3.29 -16.78 -3.00
N HIS A 224 3.08 -15.62 -3.62
CA HIS A 224 4.16 -14.79 -4.14
C HIS A 224 4.99 -14.16 -3.02
N VAL A 225 4.36 -13.74 -1.91
CA VAL A 225 5.05 -13.25 -0.70
C VAL A 225 5.96 -14.31 -0.11
N ARG A 226 5.47 -15.55 0.09
CA ARG A 226 6.29 -16.67 0.60
C ARG A 226 7.47 -17.03 -0.30
N ASN A 227 7.31 -16.85 -1.60
CA ASN A 227 8.33 -17.14 -2.60
C ASN A 227 9.27 -15.95 -2.87
N GLY A 228 9.00 -14.77 -2.31
CA GLY A 228 9.75 -13.55 -2.61
C GLY A 228 9.61 -13.07 -4.06
N ASN A 229 8.54 -13.47 -4.76
CA ASN A 229 8.27 -13.02 -6.12
C ASN A 229 7.48 -11.71 -6.10
N VAL A 230 8.19 -10.60 -5.96
CA VAL A 230 7.62 -9.25 -5.86
C VAL A 230 6.85 -8.80 -7.11
N LYS A 231 7.15 -9.40 -8.27
CA LYS A 231 6.49 -9.10 -9.56
C LYS A 231 5.34 -10.05 -9.90
N GLY A 232 4.99 -10.96 -9.00
CA GLY A 232 3.94 -11.96 -9.24
C GLY A 232 2.58 -11.39 -9.66
N HIS A 233 2.26 -10.17 -9.24
CA HIS A 233 1.04 -9.48 -9.67
C HIS A 233 1.00 -9.24 -11.19
N GLN A 234 2.15 -8.99 -11.83
CA GLN A 234 2.26 -8.80 -13.28
C GLN A 234 2.02 -10.12 -14.02
N GLU A 235 2.60 -11.22 -13.51
CA GLU A 235 2.43 -12.56 -14.07
C GLU A 235 0.95 -12.99 -14.05
N ILE A 236 0.27 -12.78 -12.92
CA ILE A 236 -1.15 -13.11 -12.78
C ILE A 236 -2.02 -12.22 -13.67
N LEU A 237 -1.72 -10.92 -13.74
CA LEU A 237 -2.46 -10.01 -14.61
C LEU A 237 -2.35 -10.41 -16.08
N GLN A 238 -1.12 -10.63 -16.57
CA GLN A 238 -0.89 -11.04 -17.96
C GLN A 238 -1.57 -12.36 -18.28
N LYS A 239 -1.47 -13.33 -17.37
CA LYS A 239 -2.13 -14.63 -17.53
C LYS A 239 -3.65 -14.48 -17.66
N LEU A 240 -4.29 -13.73 -16.77
CA LEU A 240 -5.76 -13.57 -16.77
C LEU A 240 -6.25 -12.72 -17.95
N ILE A 241 -5.47 -11.74 -18.40
CA ILE A 241 -5.75 -11.00 -19.64
C ILE A 241 -5.84 -11.97 -20.82
N GLN A 242 -4.87 -12.88 -20.96
CA GLN A 242 -4.87 -13.88 -22.05
C GLN A 242 -6.07 -14.82 -21.93
N GLU A 243 -6.34 -15.36 -20.74
CA GLU A 243 -7.47 -16.29 -20.52
C GLU A 243 -8.83 -15.66 -20.87
N ILE A 244 -9.03 -14.38 -20.59
CA ILE A 244 -10.28 -13.66 -20.92
C ILE A 244 -10.35 -13.32 -22.40
N HIS A 245 -9.23 -12.92 -23.00
CA HIS A 245 -9.15 -12.71 -24.44
C HIS A 245 -9.57 -13.97 -25.22
N ASP A 246 -9.04 -15.14 -24.83
CA ASP A 246 -9.34 -16.43 -25.48
C ASP A 246 -10.80 -16.86 -25.28
N GLN A 247 -11.42 -16.49 -24.15
CA GLN A 247 -12.86 -16.73 -23.91
C GLN A 247 -13.77 -15.83 -24.74
N CYS A 248 -13.38 -14.58 -24.98
CA CYS A 248 -14.20 -13.59 -25.69
C CYS A 248 -13.99 -13.60 -27.22
N SER A 249 -12.89 -14.17 -27.71
CA SER A 249 -12.59 -14.33 -29.14
C SER A 249 -12.16 -15.78 -29.44
N PRO A 250 -13.07 -16.76 -29.36
CA PRO A 250 -12.74 -18.11 -29.77
C PRO A 250 -12.33 -18.08 -31.25
N GLU A 251 -11.19 -18.69 -31.58
CA GLU A 251 -10.74 -18.85 -32.97
C GLU A 251 -11.90 -19.41 -33.80
N VAL A 252 -12.24 -18.71 -34.87
CA VAL A 252 -13.25 -19.16 -35.83
C VAL A 252 -12.56 -20.24 -36.67
N ASP A 253 -12.78 -21.50 -36.29
CA ASP A 253 -12.46 -22.68 -37.12
C ASP A 253 -13.26 -22.66 -38.44
#